data_AF-A0A193H9L5-F1
#
_entry.id   AF-A0A193H9L5-F1
#
_cell.length_a   1.000
_cell.length_b   1.000
_cell.length_c   1.000
_cell.angle_alpha   90.00
_cell.angle_beta   90.00
_cell.angle_gamma   90.00
#
_symmetry.space_group_name_H-M   'P 1'
#
loop_
_entity.id
_entity.type
_entity.pdbx_description
1 polymer ?
#
loop_
_entity_poly.entity_id
_entity_poly.type
_entity_poly.pdbx_seq_one_letter_code
_entity_poly.pdbx_strand_id
1 'polypeptide(L)'
;DELLSSAELRLYRHQINEDNVTLSADHGVHRINVYEVLKPPRRGQLITQLLDTRLVRHNTSRWESFDVSPAVLRWTREGLPNYGLAVEVLHLNQTPRQQGRHVRVSRSLHQEPGEDWEQLRPLLVTFGHDGKGHPLTRRSKRSTKQRGRKRNRSCRRHS
;
A
#
# COMPACT_ATOMS: atom_id res chain seq x y z
N ASP A 1 23.95 -2.14 -9.03
CA ASP A 1 22.66 -1.45 -9.23
C ASP A 1 21.60 -2.06 -8.34
N GLU A 2 20.91 -1.20 -7.62
CA GLU A 2 19.72 -1.55 -6.84
C GLU A 2 18.52 -1.62 -7.78
N LEU A 3 17.78 -2.74 -7.75
CA LEU A 3 16.58 -2.93 -8.54
C LEU A 3 15.36 -2.80 -7.63
N LEU A 4 14.49 -1.83 -7.92
CA LEU A 4 13.20 -1.72 -7.25
C LEU A 4 12.24 -2.80 -7.77
N SER A 5 11.55 -3.47 -6.84
CA SER A 5 10.59 -4.52 -7.12
C SER A 5 9.14 -4.08 -6.88
N SER A 6 8.90 -3.22 -5.87
CA SER A 6 7.57 -2.75 -5.50
C SER A 6 7.64 -1.43 -4.72
N ALA A 7 6.52 -0.71 -4.65
CA ALA A 7 6.39 0.47 -3.82
C ALA A 7 4.97 0.63 -3.24
N GLU A 8 4.90 1.14 -2.02
CA GLU A 8 3.67 1.47 -1.31
C GLU A 8 3.66 2.93 -0.89
N LEU A 9 2.53 3.62 -1.10
CA LEU A 9 2.25 4.88 -0.43
C LEU A 9 1.55 4.58 0.90
N ARG A 10 2.11 5.06 2.01
CA ARG A 10 1.52 4.93 3.35
C ARG A 10 0.95 6.26 3.80
N LEU A 11 -0.33 6.25 4.13
CA LEU A 11 -1.05 7.41 4.66
C LEU A 11 -1.53 7.10 6.08
N TYR A 12 -1.30 8.04 7.00
CA TYR A 12 -1.82 7.90 8.34
C TYR A 12 -3.26 8.39 8.42
N ARG A 13 -4.09 7.59 9.09
CA ARG A 13 -5.50 7.85 9.29
C ARG A 13 -5.76 8.02 10.77
N HIS A 14 -6.37 9.14 11.16
CA HIS A 14 -6.71 9.45 12.54
C HIS A 14 -8.17 9.12 12.82
N GLN A 15 -8.50 8.53 13.97
CA GLN A 15 -9.88 8.36 14.37
C GLN A 15 -10.55 9.72 14.60
N ILE A 16 -11.81 9.87 14.19
CA ILE A 16 -12.60 11.05 14.57
C ILE A 16 -13.56 10.59 15.67
N ASN A 17 -13.39 11.13 16.88
CA ASN A 17 -14.36 10.94 17.96
C ASN A 17 -15.52 11.89 17.71
N GLU A 18 -16.67 11.33 17.34
CA GLU A 18 -17.92 12.08 17.19
C GLU A 18 -18.57 12.22 18.58
N ASP A 19 -18.49 13.40 19.19
CA ASP A 19 -19.28 13.72 20.37
C ASP A 19 -20.75 13.87 19.97
N ASN A 20 -21.59 12.94 20.43
CA ASN A 20 -23.05 13.00 20.44
C ASN A 20 -23.75 13.31 19.11
N VAL A 21 -23.88 12.32 18.21
CA VAL A 21 -25.18 11.98 17.60
C VAL A 21 -25.16 10.49 17.29
N THR A 22 -26.25 9.78 17.60
CA THR A 22 -26.55 8.41 17.20
C THR A 22 -26.33 8.20 15.70
N LEU A 23 -25.13 7.73 15.32
CA LEU A 23 -24.80 7.47 13.92
C LEU A 23 -24.88 5.96 13.67
N SER A 24 -25.89 5.57 12.89
CA SER A 24 -26.04 4.27 12.24
C SER A 24 -24.70 3.74 11.74
N ALA A 25 -24.48 2.42 11.81
CA ALA A 25 -23.23 1.73 11.47
C ALA A 25 -22.63 2.02 10.06
N ASP A 26 -23.39 2.74 9.21
CA ASP A 26 -23.04 3.11 7.85
C ASP A 26 -22.54 4.57 7.71
N HIS A 27 -22.62 5.40 8.75
CA HIS A 27 -22.11 6.76 8.71
C HIS A 27 -20.63 6.81 9.08
N GLY A 28 -19.81 7.33 8.15
CA GLY A 28 -18.38 7.60 8.32
C GLY A 28 -17.45 6.62 7.59
N VAL A 29 -17.92 6.11 6.47
CA VAL A 29 -17.04 5.48 5.48
C VAL A 29 -16.58 6.54 4.47
N HIS A 30 -15.29 6.50 4.12
CA HIS A 30 -14.71 7.34 3.08
C HIS A 30 -13.92 6.48 2.10
N ARG A 31 -13.84 6.93 0.86
CA ARG A 31 -13.01 6.31 -0.17
C ARG A 31 -11.76 7.15 -0.36
N ILE A 32 -10.60 6.51 -0.27
CA ILE A 32 -9.31 7.10 -0.61
C ILE A 32 -8.92 6.57 -1.98
N ASN A 33 -8.69 7.46 -2.93
CA ASN A 33 -8.19 7.15 -4.26
C ASN A 33 -6.77 7.70 -4.41
N VAL A 34 -5.86 6.88 -4.93
CA VAL A 34 -4.47 7.26 -5.23
C VAL A 34 -4.26 7.21 -6.72
N TYR A 35 -3.74 8.28 -7.28
CA TYR A 35 -3.52 8.44 -8.71
C TYR A 35 -2.07 8.79 -9.03
N GLU A 36 -1.60 8.35 -10.20
CA GLU A 36 -0.42 8.91 -10.85
C GLU A 36 -0.80 10.18 -11.61
N VAL A 37 0.04 11.21 -11.51
CA VAL A 37 -0.05 12.41 -12.35
C VAL A 37 0.74 12.17 -13.64
N LEU A 38 0.07 12.24 -14.79
CA LEU A 38 0.66 11.89 -16.09
C LEU A 38 1.27 13.09 -16.83
N LYS A 39 0.92 14.31 -16.46
CA LYS A 39 1.41 15.55 -17.08
C LYS A 39 1.65 16.62 -16.01
N PRO A 40 2.53 17.61 -16.27
CA PRO A 40 2.72 18.74 -15.37
C PRO A 40 1.38 19.39 -15.01
N PRO A 41 1.08 19.63 -13.73
CA PRO A 41 -0.17 20.26 -13.31
C PRO A 41 -0.36 21.61 -14.00
N ARG A 42 -1.53 21.81 -14.62
CA ARG A 42 -1.95 23.11 -15.17
C ARG A 42 -3.05 23.68 -14.28
N ARG A 43 -3.22 25.01 -14.29
CA ARG A 43 -4.25 25.66 -13.47
C ARG A 43 -5.61 25.02 -13.75
N GLY A 44 -6.20 24.40 -12.73
CA GLY A 44 -7.52 23.77 -12.79
C GLY A 44 -7.61 22.43 -13.54
N GLN A 45 -6.50 21.88 -14.04
CA GLN A 45 -6.51 20.60 -14.76
C GLN A 45 -5.38 19.68 -14.31
N LEU A 46 -5.76 18.48 -13.88
CA LEU A 46 -4.86 17.39 -13.57
C LEU A 46 -5.20 16.21 -14.48
N ILE A 47 -4.21 15.67 -15.18
CA ILE A 47 -4.38 14.46 -16.00
C ILE A 47 -3.80 13.31 -15.20
N THR A 48 -4.67 12.42 -14.76
CA THR A 48 -4.34 11.39 -13.77
C THR A 48 -4.78 10.00 -14.21
N GLN A 49 -4.12 8.99 -13.68
CA GLN A 49 -4.51 7.59 -13.79
C GLN A 49 -4.66 6.97 -12.39
N LEU A 50 -5.77 6.29 -12.12
CA LEU A 50 -5.99 5.62 -10.84
C LEU A 50 -5.01 4.46 -10.66
N LEU A 51 -4.34 4.41 -9.51
CA LEU A 51 -3.42 3.34 -9.13
C LEU A 51 -4.09 2.38 -8.15
N ASP A 52 -4.62 2.91 -7.05
CA ASP A 52 -5.24 2.11 -5.98
C ASP A 52 -6.40 2.89 -5.34
N THR A 53 -7.36 2.16 -4.79
CA THR A 53 -8.53 2.72 -4.10
C THR A 53 -8.88 1.88 -2.88
N ARG A 54 -9.22 2.53 -1.77
CA ARG A 54 -9.64 1.86 -0.54
C ARG A 54 -10.82 2.53 0.11
N LEU A 55 -11.74 1.69 0.57
CA LEU A 55 -12.85 2.10 1.41
C LEU A 55 -12.43 1.95 2.88
N VAL A 56 -12.41 3.05 3.62
CA VAL A 56 -11.94 3.09 5.01
C VAL A 56 -13.03 3.64 5.92
N ARG A 57 -13.10 3.11 7.15
CA ARG A 57 -14.01 3.61 8.19
C ARG A 57 -13.33 4.68 9.02
N HIS A 58 -14.11 5.55 9.64
CA HIS A 58 -13.58 6.64 10.47
C HIS A 58 -13.10 6.25 11.87
N ASN A 59 -13.54 5.10 12.37
CA ASN A 59 -13.52 4.71 13.79
C ASN A 59 -12.20 4.17 14.36
N THR A 60 -11.08 4.24 13.64
CA THR A 60 -9.80 3.67 14.11
C THR A 60 -8.64 4.49 13.64
N SER A 61 -7.60 4.69 14.44
CA SER A 61 -6.35 5.29 13.94
C SER A 61 -5.43 4.19 13.39
N ARG A 62 -5.02 4.27 12.12
CA ARG A 62 -4.09 3.30 11.52
C ARG A 62 -3.38 3.82 10.27
N TRP A 63 -2.30 3.16 9.89
CA TRP A 63 -1.67 3.32 8.59
C TRP A 63 -2.45 2.57 7.51
N GLU A 64 -2.68 3.22 6.38
CA GLU A 64 -3.20 2.62 5.16
C GLU A 64 -2.09 2.56 4.11
N SER A 65 -1.82 1.38 3.55
CA SER A 65 -0.89 1.20 2.43
C SER A 65 -1.65 1.14 1.10
N PHE A 66 -1.12 1.82 0.09
CA PHE A 66 -1.65 1.83 -1.28
C PHE A 66 -0.55 1.37 -2.25
N ASP A 67 -0.89 0.47 -3.17
CA ASP A 67 0.07 0.02 -4.18
C ASP A 67 0.31 1.13 -5.21
N VAL A 68 1.56 1.60 -5.28
CA VAL A 68 2.02 2.60 -6.25
C VAL A 68 3.15 2.06 -7.12
N SER A 69 3.41 0.75 -7.05
CA SER A 69 4.44 0.05 -7.82
C SER A 69 4.36 0.38 -9.32
N PRO A 70 3.19 0.41 -9.98
CA PRO A 70 3.13 0.70 -11.41
C PRO A 70 3.73 2.06 -11.77
N ALA A 71 3.47 3.11 -10.97
CA ALA A 71 3.98 4.45 -11.22
C ALA A 71 5.48 4.54 -10.90
N VAL A 72 5.89 4.04 -9.74
CA VAL A 72 7.30 4.09 -9.31
C VAL A 72 8.20 3.33 -10.28
N LEU A 73 7.79 2.14 -10.72
CA LEU A 73 8.57 1.35 -11.68
C LEU A 73 8.69 2.05 -13.04
N ARG A 74 7.65 2.75 -13.50
CA ARG A 74 7.74 3.58 -14.71
C ARG A 74 8.76 4.70 -14.56
N TRP A 75 8.75 5.40 -13.42
CA TRP A 75 9.68 6.51 -13.19
C TRP A 75 11.13 6.04 -13.09
N THR A 76 11.38 4.94 -12.39
CA THR A 76 12.75 4.50 -12.09
C THR A 76 13.32 3.54 -13.13
N ARG A 77 12.51 2.64 -13.71
CA ARG A 77 12.99 1.62 -14.66
C ARG A 77 12.86 2.07 -16.10
N GLU A 78 11.76 2.73 -16.45
CA GLU A 78 11.47 3.17 -17.82
C GLU A 78 11.96 4.60 -18.09
N GLY A 79 12.43 5.31 -17.04
CA GLY A 79 12.95 6.66 -17.15
C GLY A 79 11.88 7.70 -17.47
N LEU A 80 10.60 7.39 -17.21
CA LEU A 80 9.51 8.34 -17.43
C LEU A 80 9.57 9.48 -16.40
N PRO A 81 9.12 10.69 -16.79
CA PRO A 81 9.09 11.82 -15.86
C PRO A 81 8.14 11.55 -14.69
N ASN A 82 8.56 11.96 -13.49
CA ASN A 82 7.75 11.91 -12.29
C ASN A 82 7.04 13.26 -12.08
N TYR A 83 5.72 13.30 -12.25
CA TYR A 83 4.88 14.48 -11.94
C TYR A 83 4.15 14.37 -10.61
N GLY A 84 4.40 13.31 -9.84
CA GLY A 84 3.86 13.08 -8.51
C GLY A 84 2.65 12.16 -8.46
N LEU A 85 2.16 11.99 -7.24
CA LEU A 85 0.93 11.27 -6.92
C LEU A 85 -0.14 12.28 -6.50
N ALA A 86 -1.39 11.99 -6.84
CA ALA A 86 -2.55 12.71 -6.33
C ALA A 86 -3.37 11.80 -5.42
N VAL A 87 -3.85 12.36 -4.30
CA VAL A 87 -4.68 11.66 -3.33
C VAL A 87 -6.01 12.38 -3.24
N GLU A 88 -7.10 11.64 -3.44
CA GLU A 88 -8.46 12.14 -3.30
C GLU A 88 -9.15 11.40 -2.15
N VAL A 89 -9.81 12.13 -1.26
CA VAL A 89 -10.56 11.58 -0.14
C VAL A 89 -12.03 11.97 -0.32
N LEU A 90 -12.87 10.97 -0.61
CA LEU A 90 -14.30 11.13 -0.84
C LEU A 90 -15.09 10.64 0.36
N HIS A 91 -15.79 11.56 1.02
CA HIS A 91 -16.66 11.26 2.15
C HIS A 91 -18.04 10.86 1.62
N LEU A 92 -18.45 9.60 1.82
CA LEU A 92 -19.67 9.08 1.19
C LEU A 92 -20.94 9.49 1.93
N ASN A 93 -20.87 9.64 3.26
CA ASN A 93 -22.05 9.82 4.13
C ASN A 93 -21.88 10.94 5.18
N GLN A 94 -20.91 11.86 5.03
CA GLN A 94 -20.60 12.88 6.06
C GLN A 94 -20.96 14.31 5.65
N THR A 95 -21.32 15.13 6.63
CA THR A 95 -21.55 16.57 6.46
C THR A 95 -20.22 17.32 6.23
N PRO A 96 -20.23 18.47 5.53
CA PRO A 96 -19.01 19.20 5.14
C PRO A 96 -18.07 19.59 6.28
N ARG A 97 -18.58 19.63 7.51
CA ARG A 97 -17.88 20.14 8.69
C ARG A 97 -16.70 19.27 9.16
N GLN A 98 -16.60 18.02 8.69
CA GLN A 98 -15.54 17.05 9.06
C GLN A 98 -14.57 16.72 7.91
N GLN A 99 -14.71 17.38 6.76
CA GLN A 99 -13.86 17.12 5.60
C GLN A 99 -12.40 17.51 5.90
N GLY A 100 -11.46 16.60 5.60
CA GLY A 100 -10.02 16.87 5.70
C GLY A 100 -9.36 16.63 7.06
N ARG A 101 -10.08 16.19 8.10
CA ARG A 101 -9.48 15.88 9.43
C ARG A 101 -8.99 14.42 9.57
N HIS A 102 -9.45 13.54 8.67
CA HIS A 102 -9.32 12.09 8.84
C HIS A 102 -8.02 11.51 8.30
N VAL A 103 -7.67 11.86 7.06
CA VAL A 103 -6.49 11.35 6.36
C VAL A 103 -5.42 12.43 6.40
N ARG A 104 -4.27 12.11 7.00
CA ARG A 104 -3.18 13.07 7.16
C ARG A 104 -2.35 13.10 5.87
N VAL A 105 -2.71 14.02 4.98
CA VAL A 105 -2.00 14.27 3.71
C VAL A 105 -1.09 15.50 3.80
N SER A 106 -1.45 16.49 4.63
CA SER A 106 -0.71 17.74 4.82
C SER A 106 -0.72 18.19 6.29
N ARG A 107 0.20 19.11 6.63
CA ARG A 107 0.25 19.76 7.95
C ARG A 107 -1.05 20.53 8.18
N SER A 108 -1.78 20.22 9.24
CA SER A 108 -2.96 21.01 9.64
C SER A 108 -2.52 22.33 10.27
N LEU A 109 -3.30 23.38 10.06
CA LEU A 109 -3.14 24.65 10.78
C LEU A 109 -3.64 24.56 12.24
N HIS A 110 -4.49 23.57 12.51
CA HIS A 110 -5.01 23.25 13.84
C HIS A 110 -4.36 21.93 14.28
N GLN A 111 -3.17 22.04 14.85
CA GLN A 111 -2.43 20.89 15.38
C GLN A 111 -3.12 20.44 16.68
N GLU A 112 -3.56 19.19 16.72
CA GLU A 112 -4.11 18.63 17.95
C GLU A 112 -2.96 18.45 18.97
N PRO A 113 -3.18 18.69 20.28
CA PRO A 113 -2.16 18.50 21.29
C PRO A 113 -1.57 17.08 21.25
N GLY A 114 -0.26 16.96 21.09
CA GLY A 114 0.43 15.67 21.00
C GLY A 114 0.54 15.07 19.58
N GLU A 115 0.12 15.80 18.55
CA GLU A 115 0.30 15.38 17.15
C GLU A 115 1.75 15.64 16.66
N ASP A 116 2.56 14.58 16.48
CA ASP A 116 3.88 14.68 15.86
C ASP A 116 3.79 14.47 14.34
N TRP A 117 3.70 15.57 13.59
CA TRP A 117 3.62 15.55 12.13
C TRP A 117 4.76 14.76 11.47
N GLU A 118 5.98 14.81 12.02
CA GLU A 118 7.12 14.15 11.39
C GLU A 118 6.96 12.63 11.40
N GLN A 119 6.22 12.08 12.36
CA GLN A 119 5.86 10.67 12.43
C GLN A 119 4.65 10.32 11.57
N LEU A 120 3.71 11.25 11.38
CA LEU A 120 2.42 10.99 10.71
C LEU A 120 2.37 11.40 9.24
N ARG A 121 3.42 12.05 8.73
CA ARG A 121 3.50 12.48 7.32
C ARG A 121 3.40 11.28 6.35
N PRO A 122 2.85 11.48 5.14
CA PRO A 122 2.85 10.46 4.10
C PRO A 122 4.25 9.90 3.81
N LEU A 123 4.35 8.58 3.58
CA LEU A 123 5.61 7.90 3.28
C LEU A 123 5.50 7.13 1.97
N LEU A 124 6.45 7.34 1.06
CA LEU A 124 6.67 6.45 -0.08
C LEU A 124 7.69 5.38 0.35
N VAL A 125 7.24 4.14 0.46
CA VAL A 125 8.08 3.00 0.84
C VAL A 125 8.41 2.23 -0.43
N THR A 126 9.69 2.08 -0.73
CA THR A 126 10.17 1.29 -1.86
C THR A 126 10.82 0.01 -1.38
N PHE A 127 10.52 -1.09 -2.07
CA PHE A 127 11.15 -2.39 -1.86
C PHE A 127 12.07 -2.64 -3.04
N GLY A 128 13.33 -2.92 -2.75
CA GLY A 128 14.35 -3.18 -3.76
C GLY A 128 15.34 -4.23 -3.30
N HIS A 129 16.19 -4.66 -4.23
CA HIS A 129 17.28 -5.58 -3.95
C HIS A 129 18.51 -5.25 -4.78
N ASP A 130 19.69 -5.58 -4.27
CA ASP A 130 20.97 -5.36 -4.94
C ASP A 130 21.29 -6.40 -6.04
N GLY A 131 20.37 -7.34 -6.28
CA GLY A 131 20.53 -8.41 -7.28
C GLY A 131 21.53 -9.50 -6.86
N LYS A 132 22.13 -9.40 -5.67
CA LYS A 132 23.10 -10.36 -5.13
C LYS A 132 22.47 -11.34 -4.14
N GLY A 133 21.15 -11.55 -4.26
CA GLY A 133 20.34 -12.30 -3.31
C GLY A 133 20.85 -13.72 -3.05
N HIS A 134 21.62 -13.89 -1.98
CA HIS A 134 21.70 -15.18 -1.31
C HIS A 134 20.37 -15.40 -0.59
N PRO A 135 19.65 -16.52 -0.84
CA PRO A 135 18.42 -16.79 -0.11
C PRO A 135 18.74 -16.86 1.39
N LEU A 136 18.15 -15.96 2.19
CA LEU A 136 18.33 -15.87 3.65
C LEU A 136 18.02 -17.20 4.36
N THR A 137 17.27 -18.08 3.70
CA THR A 137 17.11 -19.48 4.10
C THR A 137 17.50 -20.38 2.94
N ARG A 138 18.69 -20.98 2.99
CA ARG A 138 18.99 -22.20 2.26
C ARG A 138 18.07 -23.28 2.81
N ARG A 139 16.86 -23.43 2.25
CA ARG A 139 16.02 -24.59 2.53
C ARG A 139 16.84 -25.80 2.09
N SER A 140 17.45 -26.50 3.04
CA SER A 140 18.06 -27.80 2.77
C SER A 140 17.00 -28.61 2.04
N LYS A 141 17.25 -28.93 0.76
CA LYS A 141 16.39 -29.84 0.02
C LYS A 141 16.33 -31.10 0.89
N ARG A 142 15.17 -31.38 1.49
CA ARG A 142 14.88 -32.71 2.03
C ARG A 142 14.85 -33.66 0.83
N SER A 143 16.03 -34.03 0.35
CA SER A 143 16.18 -35.26 -0.41
C SER A 143 15.67 -36.34 0.52
N THR A 144 14.57 -36.98 0.15
CA THR A 144 14.23 -38.28 0.68
C THR A 144 15.46 -39.15 0.40
N LYS A 145 16.20 -39.51 1.46
CA LYS A 145 17.27 -40.51 1.36
C LYS A 145 16.69 -41.66 0.54
N GLN A 146 17.21 -41.88 -0.67
CA GLN A 146 16.84 -43.06 -1.43
C GLN A 146 17.25 -44.25 -0.58
N ARG A 147 16.27 -44.86 0.10
CA ARG A 147 16.44 -46.15 0.76
C ARG A 147 16.98 -47.08 -0.32
N GLY A 148 18.19 -47.59 -0.06
CA GLY A 148 18.96 -48.37 -1.00
C GLY A 148 18.10 -49.39 -1.75
N ARG A 149 18.33 -49.46 -3.06
CA ARG A 149 17.88 -50.56 -3.92
C ARG A 149 18.16 -51.89 -3.23
N LYS A 150 17.13 -52.53 -2.68
CA LYS A 150 17.22 -53.95 -2.31
C LYS A 150 17.04 -54.76 -3.59
N ARG A 151 18.18 -55.22 -4.09
CA ARG A 151 18.36 -56.09 -5.25
C ARG A 151 17.58 -57.40 -5.06
N ASN A 152 16.92 -57.84 -6.13
CA ASN A 152 16.31 -59.16 -6.38
C ASN A 152 15.26 -59.69 -5.39
N ARG A 153 14.05 -59.93 -5.91
CA ARG A 153 13.43 -61.27 -5.89
C ARG A 153 12.35 -61.38 -6.96
N SER A 154 12.54 -62.40 -7.79
CA SER A 154 11.66 -62.94 -8.83
C SER A 154 10.19 -63.00 -8.40
N CYS A 155 9.31 -62.33 -9.13
CA CYS A 155 7.89 -62.68 -9.19
C CYS A 155 7.65 -63.35 -10.55
N ARG A 156 7.72 -64.68 -10.56
CA ARG A 156 7.28 -65.53 -11.67
C ARG A 156 5.81 -65.23 -11.95
N ARG A 157 5.51 -64.82 -13.18
CA ARG A 157 4.16 -64.94 -13.75
C ARG A 157 3.83 -66.42 -13.87
N HIS A 158 2.66 -66.83 -13.37
CA HIS A 158 1.97 -68.00 -13.87
C HIS A 158 0.55 -67.60 -14.24
N SER A 159 0.23 -67.92 -15.51
CA SER A 159 -1.09 -68.10 -16.15
C SER A 159 -2.27 -67.29 -15.64
#